data_AF-D5Q7T1-F1
#
_entry.id   AF-D5Q7T1-F1
#
_cell.length_a   1.000
_cell.length_b   1.000
_cell.length_c   1.000
_cell.angle_alpha   90.00
_cell.angle_beta   90.00
_cell.angle_gamma   90.00
#
_symmetry.space_group_name_H-M   'P 1'
#
loop_
_entity.id
_entity.type
_entity.pdbx_description
1 polymer ?
#
loop_
_entity_poly.entity_id
_entity_poly.type
_entity_poly.pdbx_seq_one_letter_code
_entity_poly.pdbx_strand_id
1 'polypeptide(L)'
;MKKIIKSFTFWFFLIALFEISMHQIGQDSKSIILIGFNPILSIISRIDSFFIFMDSGMQIPCRTITGSISIYWYIASILSFLIYGIILDLIRIVISKIGNKTK
;
A
#
# COMPACT_ATOMS: atom_id res chain seq x y z
N MET A 1 2.68 17.43 -15.59
CA MET A 1 1.76 17.61 -14.44
C MET A 1 0.36 17.05 -14.69
N LYS A 2 -0.42 17.51 -15.68
CA LYS A 2 -1.80 16.99 -15.94
C LYS A 2 -1.90 15.47 -16.16
N LYS A 3 -0.87 14.82 -16.73
CA LYS A 3 -0.83 13.36 -16.93
C LYS A 3 -0.56 12.59 -15.63
N ILE A 4 0.31 13.11 -14.76
CA ILE A 4 0.70 12.48 -13.49
C ILE A 4 -0.48 12.47 -12.51
N ILE A 5 -1.19 13.60 -12.39
CA ILE A 5 -2.41 13.72 -11.55
C ILE A 5 -3.54 12.80 -12.06
N LYS A 6 -3.46 12.33 -13.30
CA LYS A 6 -4.44 11.37 -13.83
C LYS A 6 -4.06 9.91 -13.54
N SER A 7 -2.83 9.61 -13.15
CA SER A 7 -2.36 8.24 -12.93
C SER A 7 -2.90 7.68 -11.61
N PHE A 8 -3.43 6.46 -11.65
CA PHE A 8 -3.80 5.74 -10.43
C PHE A 8 -2.58 5.47 -9.57
N THR A 9 -1.44 5.10 -10.18
CA THR A 9 -0.17 4.89 -9.48
C THR A 9 0.22 6.08 -8.60
N PHE A 10 0.09 7.31 -9.11
CA PHE A 10 0.38 8.52 -8.34
C PHE A 10 -0.54 8.67 -7.12
N TRP A 11 -1.84 8.48 -7.28
CA TRP A 11 -2.79 8.59 -6.17
C TRP A 11 -2.65 7.48 -5.14
N PHE A 12 -2.39 6.25 -5.59
CA PHE A 12 -2.16 5.12 -4.70
C PHE A 12 -0.87 5.30 -3.88
N PHE A 13 0.17 5.89 -4.45
CA PHE A 13 1.36 6.29 -3.69
C PHE A 13 1.02 7.29 -2.58
N LEU A 14 0.24 8.34 -2.90
CA LEU A 14 -0.17 9.32 -1.88
C LEU A 14 -1.05 8.70 -0.78
N ILE A 15 -1.94 7.76 -1.14
CA ILE A 15 -2.76 7.03 -0.16
C ILE A 15 -1.88 6.19 0.76
N ALA A 16 -0.87 5.49 0.23
CA ALA A 16 0.06 4.72 1.06
C ALA A 16 0.82 5.61 2.06
N LEU A 17 1.31 6.78 1.63
CA LEU A 17 1.96 7.73 2.53
C LEU A 17 1.00 8.25 3.60
N PHE A 18 -0.25 8.53 3.23
CA PHE A 18 -1.28 8.98 4.16
C PHE A 18 -1.61 7.90 5.20
N GLU A 19 -1.78 6.66 4.76
CA GLU A 19 -2.04 5.51 5.63
C GLU A 19 -0.90 5.28 6.63
N ILE A 20 0.35 5.30 6.17
CA ILE A 20 1.52 5.20 7.05
C ILE A 20 1.56 6.34 8.06
N SER A 21 1.23 7.56 7.62
CA SER A 21 1.18 8.73 8.52
C SER A 21 0.10 8.55 9.59
N MET A 22 -1.10 8.10 9.21
CA MET A 22 -2.20 7.80 10.15
C MET A 22 -1.83 6.71 11.15
N HIS A 23 -1.13 5.67 10.69
CA HIS A 23 -0.60 4.62 11.54
C HIS A 23 0.45 5.16 12.53
N GLN A 24 1.39 5.99 12.07
CA GLN A 24 2.45 6.59 12.90
C GLN A 24 1.88 7.44 14.05
N ILE A 25 0.82 8.21 13.80
CA ILE A 25 0.16 9.04 14.81
C ILE A 25 -0.83 8.25 15.69
N GLY A 26 -1.03 6.96 15.43
CA GLY A 26 -1.88 6.08 16.25
C GLY A 26 -3.36 6.04 15.87
N GLN A 27 -3.75 6.65 14.75
CA GLN A 27 -5.14 6.58 14.25
C GLN A 27 -5.49 5.19 13.70
N ASP A 28 -4.48 4.38 13.36
CA ASP A 28 -4.61 2.95 13.06
C ASP A 28 -3.84 2.10 14.09
N SER A 29 -4.26 2.17 15.35
CA SER A 29 -3.53 1.61 16.50
C SER A 29 -3.38 0.08 16.52
N LYS A 30 -4.19 -0.63 15.72
CA LYS A 30 -4.17 -2.09 15.55
C LYS A 30 -3.65 -2.53 14.17
N SER A 31 -3.16 -1.59 13.36
CA SER A 31 -2.68 -1.84 11.98
C SER A 31 -3.74 -2.47 11.07
N ILE A 32 -5.03 -2.22 11.34
CA ILE A 32 -6.15 -2.81 10.58
C ILE A 32 -6.21 -2.20 9.19
N ILE A 33 -5.97 -0.90 9.07
CA ILE A 33 -5.98 -0.21 7.77
C ILE A 33 -4.71 -0.61 7.02
N LEU A 34 -3.54 -0.38 7.63
CA LEU A 34 -2.23 -0.62 7.03
C LEU A 34 -2.05 -2.07 6.53
N ILE A 35 -2.39 -3.06 7.36
CA ILE A 35 -2.13 -4.48 7.06
C ILE A 35 -3.43 -5.21 6.72
N GLY A 36 -4.47 -5.05 7.54
CA GLY A 36 -5.70 -5.83 7.42
C GLY A 36 -6.49 -5.55 6.13
N PHE A 37 -6.62 -4.29 5.73
CA PHE A 37 -7.36 -3.86 4.55
C PHE A 37 -6.56 -3.91 3.25
N ASN A 38 -5.26 -4.15 3.33
CA ASN A 38 -4.44 -4.39 2.17
C ASN A 38 -4.37 -5.90 1.89
N PRO A 39 -5.02 -6.43 0.84
CA PRO A 39 -5.13 -7.87 0.62
C PRO A 39 -3.78 -8.60 0.58
N ILE A 40 -2.77 -8.01 -0.06
CA ILE A 40 -1.42 -8.59 -0.14
C ILE A 40 -0.80 -8.70 1.25
N LEU A 41 -0.83 -7.62 2.04
CA LEU A 41 -0.28 -7.61 3.40
C LEU A 41 -1.05 -8.50 4.36
N SER A 42 -2.39 -8.55 4.22
CA SER A 42 -3.28 -9.40 5.01
C SER A 42 -3.03 -10.89 4.80
N ILE A 43 -2.60 -11.30 3.61
CA ILE A 43 -2.15 -12.67 3.33
C ILE A 43 -0.77 -12.91 3.94
N ILE A 44 0.17 -11.99 3.72
CA ILE A 44 1.54 -12.07 4.25
C ILE A 44 1.54 -12.18 5.78
N SER A 45 0.69 -11.43 6.47
CA SER A 45 0.61 -11.43 7.94
C SER A 45 0.05 -12.71 8.55
N ARG A 46 -0.58 -13.57 7.76
CA ARG A 46 -1.17 -14.84 8.21
C ARG A 46 -0.25 -16.05 7.98
N ILE A 47 0.88 -15.85 7.31
CA ILE A 47 1.83 -16.92 7.01
C ILE A 47 3.07 -16.70 7.88
N ASP A 48 3.30 -17.61 8.84
CA ASP A 48 4.31 -17.44 9.89
C ASP A 48 5.71 -17.10 9.35
N SER A 49 6.20 -17.83 8.33
CA SER A 49 7.53 -17.56 7.76
C SER A 49 7.65 -16.16 7.16
N PHE A 50 6.61 -15.69 6.49
CA PHE A 50 6.61 -14.33 5.94
C PHE A 50 6.43 -13.29 7.04
N PHE A 51 5.58 -13.54 8.03
CA PHE A 51 5.40 -12.65 9.18
C PHE A 51 6.73 -12.44 9.92
N ILE A 52 7.46 -13.52 10.22
CA ILE A 52 8.77 -13.46 10.88
C ILE A 52 9.77 -12.66 10.03
N PHE A 53 9.80 -12.91 8.72
CA PHE A 53 10.64 -12.13 7.81
C PHE A 53 10.27 -10.64 7.83
N MET A 54 8.98 -10.32 7.75
CA MET A 54 8.49 -8.95 7.76
C MET A 54 8.80 -8.24 9.08
N ASP A 55 8.81 -8.95 10.21
CA ASP A 55 9.13 -8.39 11.52
C ASP A 55 10.64 -8.34 11.84
N SER A 56 11.49 -8.96 11.01
CA SER A 56 12.95 -8.96 11.17
C SER A 56 13.62 -7.61 10.81
N GLY A 57 12.88 -6.67 10.24
CA GLY A 57 13.40 -5.37 9.83
C GLY A 57 13.66 -4.42 11.01
N MET A 58 14.23 -3.26 10.69
CA MET A 58 14.42 -2.19 11.68
C MET A 58 13.07 -1.75 12.26
N GLN A 59 12.95 -1.81 13.58
CA GLN A 59 11.74 -1.43 14.31
C GLN A 59 11.66 0.10 14.43
N ILE A 60 10.56 0.67 13.96
CA ILE A 60 10.29 2.11 13.98
C ILE A 60 9.28 2.38 15.08
N PRO A 61 9.57 3.29 16.02
CA PRO A 61 8.60 3.68 17.04
C PRO A 61 7.36 4.30 16.38
N CYS A 62 6.18 3.92 16.84
CA CYS A 62 4.92 4.48 16.39
C CYS A 62 3.91 4.53 17.54
N ARG A 63 2.89 5.38 17.44
CA ARG A 63 1.89 5.57 18.51
C ARG A 63 0.77 4.53 18.47
N THR A 64 1.09 3.29 18.12
CA THR A 64 0.15 2.16 18.10
C THR A 64 0.23 1.36 19.40
N ILE A 65 -0.64 0.37 19.56
CA ILE A 65 -0.66 -0.48 20.77
C ILE A 65 0.64 -1.30 20.89
N THR A 66 1.23 -1.70 19.76
CA THR A 66 2.51 -2.41 19.73
C THR A 66 3.70 -1.51 20.05
N GLY A 67 3.55 -0.18 19.96
CA GLY A 67 4.59 0.82 20.22
C GLY A 67 5.70 0.90 19.17
N SER A 68 5.84 -0.11 18.32
CA SER A 68 6.75 -0.13 17.18
C SER A 68 6.23 -1.05 16.07
N ILE A 69 6.79 -0.87 14.88
CA ILE A 69 6.55 -1.72 13.71
C ILE A 69 7.80 -1.78 12.84
N SER A 70 8.09 -2.95 12.27
CA SER A 70 9.18 -3.11 11.31
C SER A 70 8.96 -2.25 10.06
N ILE A 71 10.02 -1.57 9.60
CA ILE A 71 10.04 -0.77 8.37
C ILE A 71 9.58 -1.57 7.13
N TYR A 72 9.76 -2.89 7.12
CA TYR A 72 9.34 -3.72 6.00
C TYR A 72 7.83 -3.67 5.77
N TRP A 73 7.02 -3.55 6.82
CA TRP A 73 5.56 -3.40 6.68
C TRP A 73 5.20 -2.10 5.95
N TYR A 74 5.91 -1.00 6.21
CA TYR A 74 5.71 0.25 5.49
C TYR A 74 6.15 0.19 4.04
N ILE A 75 7.33 -0.38 3.79
CA ILE A 75 7.83 -0.58 2.42
C ILE A 75 6.85 -1.44 1.63
N ALA A 76 6.37 -2.54 2.21
CA ALA A 76 5.44 -3.44 1.57
C ALA A 76 4.05 -2.80 1.35
N SER A 77 3.58 -1.93 2.24
CA SER A 77 2.37 -1.10 1.98
C SER A 77 2.57 -0.24 0.73
N ILE A 78 3.66 0.53 0.66
CA ILE A 78 3.93 1.37 -0.53
C ILE A 78 4.00 0.52 -1.80
N LEU A 79 4.73 -0.60 -1.78
CA LEU A 79 4.87 -1.48 -2.94
C LEU A 79 3.53 -2.08 -3.39
N SER A 80 2.70 -2.54 -2.46
CA SER A 80 1.40 -3.12 -2.79
C SER A 80 0.43 -2.09 -3.37
N PHE A 81 0.38 -0.86 -2.81
CA PHE A 81 -0.40 0.23 -3.41
C PHE A 81 0.10 0.60 -4.80
N LEU A 82 1.42 0.66 -5.03
CA LEU A 82 1.98 0.89 -6.36
C LEU A 82 1.57 -0.20 -7.35
N ILE A 83 1.60 -1.48 -6.94
CA ILE A 83 1.13 -2.60 -7.77
C ILE A 83 -0.33 -2.39 -8.19
N TYR A 84 -1.22 -2.07 -7.24
CA TYR A 84 -2.63 -1.81 -7.56
C TYR A 84 -2.78 -0.62 -8.52
N GLY A 85 -2.06 0.47 -8.28
CA GLY A 85 -2.08 1.65 -9.14
C GLY A 85 -1.62 1.36 -10.57
N ILE A 86 -0.54 0.58 -10.72
CA ILE A 86 -0.02 0.15 -12.03
C ILE A 86 -1.05 -0.72 -12.76
N ILE A 87 -1.65 -1.70 -12.08
CA ILE A 87 -2.68 -2.57 -12.66
C ILE A 87 -3.85 -1.73 -13.19
N LEU A 88 -4.34 -0.77 -12.41
CA LEU A 88 -5.44 0.11 -12.82
C LEU A 88 -5.05 1.04 -13.98
N ASP A 89 -3.82 1.56 -13.99
CA ASP A 89 -3.31 2.36 -15.11
C ASP A 89 -3.22 1.52 -16.40
N LEU A 90 -2.78 0.26 -16.31
CA LEU A 90 -2.76 -0.66 -17.45
C LEU A 90 -4.17 -0.96 -17.98
N ILE A 91 -5.12 -1.27 -17.09
CA ILE A 91 -6.53 -1.48 -17.44
C ILE A 91 -7.09 -0.25 -18.16
N ARG A 92 -6.84 0.95 -17.63
CA ARG A 92 -7.28 2.20 -18.25
C ARG A 92 -6.72 2.37 -19.66
N ILE A 93 -5.44 2.05 -19.88
CA ILE A 93 -4.80 2.14 -21.20
C ILE A 93 -5.46 1.16 -22.17
N VAL A 94 -5.70 -0.09 -21.74
CA VAL A 94 -6.36 -1.11 -22.55
C VAL A 94 -7.77 -0.66 -22.96
N ILE A 95 -8.59 -0.20 -22.00
CA ILE A 95 -9.96 0.29 -22.27
C ILE A 95 -9.92 1.48 -23.24
N SER A 96 -8.99 2.42 -23.04
CA SER A 96 -8.87 3.61 -23.89
C SER A 96 -8.47 3.24 -25.33
N LYS A 97 -7.63 2.23 -25.50
CA LYS A 97 -7.25 1.70 -26.83
C LYS A 97 -8.40 1.00 -27.53
N ILE A 98 -9.21 0.22 -26.79
CA ILE A 98 -10.39 -0.46 -27.35
C ILE A 98 -11.43 0.58 -27.80
N GLY A 99 -11.76 1.55 -26.94
CA GLY A 99 -12.76 2.58 -27.25
C GLY A 99 -12.39 3.49 -28.42
N ASN A 100 -11.10 3.72 -28.67
CA ASN A 100 -10.62 4.48 -29.83
C ASN A 100 -10.58 3.67 -31.13
N LYS A 101 -10.56 2.33 -31.08
CA LYS A 101 -10.65 1.49 -32.29
C LYS A 101 -12.08 1.37 -32.82
N THR A 102 -13.07 1.62 -31.97
CA THR A 102 -14.50 1.54 -32.30
C THR A 102 -15.12 2.87 -32.73
N LYS A 103 -14.34 3.96 -32.76
CA LYS A 103 -14.70 5.26 -33.32
C LYS A 103 -13.99 5.46 -34.64
#